data_AF-A0A952VG86-F1
#
_entry.id   AF-A0A952VG86-F1
#
_cell.length_a   1.000
_cell.length_b   1.000
_cell.length_c   1.000
_cell.angle_alpha   90.00
_cell.angle_beta   90.00
_cell.angle_gamma   90.00
#
_symmetry.space_group_name_H-M   'P 1'
#
loop_
_entity.id
_entity.type
_entity.pdbx_description
1 polymer ?
#
loop_
_entity_poly.entity_id
_entity_poly.type
_entity_poly.pdbx_seq_one_letter_code
_entity_poly.pdbx_strand_id
1 'polypeptide(L)'
;MRRRLSGSTRQAIADVFAHLDYKHLESVYCYEGGDEFWRAKREPCRKLGTQVAEALVPTLPRGGRSLYIGAGVAELPVLIAEAIDRERHVEPYNLRRSEVVVLNRACQELSVRFLARDASSARGRFDHLWMVSVLNDPERFPHLSPLSYGQADPVSFNPFEFQKERRIVQAIVKQCMPKLTTPGLVTTSTEEVVWIADWCHRHKVPYRVSRKHYPTALVGDPICFIKIG
;
A
#
# COMPACT_ATOMS: atom_id res chain seq x y z
N MET A 1 14.47 -1.87 -21.65
CA MET A 1 15.31 -1.29 -20.57
C MET A 1 14.46 -1.06 -19.33
N ARG A 2 14.82 -1.63 -18.18
CA ARG A 2 14.27 -1.17 -16.88
C ARG A 2 14.77 0.26 -16.68
N ARG A 3 13.87 1.25 -16.71
CA ARG A 3 14.24 2.60 -16.31
C ARG A 3 14.47 2.59 -14.81
N ARG A 4 15.72 2.76 -14.42
CA ARG A 4 16.13 2.90 -13.03
C ARG A 4 15.59 4.23 -12.50
N LEU A 5 15.24 4.27 -11.22
CA LEU A 5 14.93 5.51 -10.52
C LEU A 5 16.09 6.50 -10.66
N SER A 6 15.79 7.79 -10.61
CA SER A 6 16.82 8.83 -10.65
C SER A 6 17.77 8.72 -9.44
N GLY A 7 18.97 9.31 -9.59
CA GLY A 7 19.95 9.37 -8.51
C GLY A 7 19.40 10.11 -7.28
N SER A 8 18.69 11.23 -7.49
CA SER A 8 18.05 12.01 -6.42
C SER A 8 16.98 11.19 -5.69
N THR A 9 16.14 10.46 -6.41
CA THR A 9 15.13 9.57 -5.79
C THR A 9 15.78 8.50 -4.91
N ARG A 10 16.82 7.84 -5.40
CA ARG A 10 17.52 6.80 -4.62
C ARG A 10 18.19 7.37 -3.37
N GLN A 11 18.77 8.56 -3.48
CA GLN A 11 19.36 9.27 -2.36
C GLN A 11 18.29 9.64 -1.32
N ALA A 12 17.18 10.25 -1.75
CA ALA A 12 16.07 10.60 -0.87
C ALA A 12 15.49 9.38 -0.13
N ILE A 13 15.34 8.24 -0.83
CA ILE A 13 14.91 6.98 -0.19
C ILE A 13 15.92 6.54 0.87
N ALA A 14 17.22 6.55 0.56
CA ALA A 14 18.25 6.17 1.52
C ALA A 14 18.26 7.09 2.74
N ASP A 15 18.15 8.39 2.53
CA ASP A 15 18.15 9.40 3.59
C ASP A 15 16.93 9.24 4.49
N VAL A 16 15.72 9.09 3.94
CA VAL A 16 14.51 8.87 4.76
C VAL A 16 14.67 7.61 5.63
N PHE A 17 15.14 6.50 5.05
CA PHE A 17 15.36 5.27 5.83
C PHE A 17 16.47 5.42 6.88
N ALA A 18 17.46 6.29 6.68
CA ALA A 18 18.48 6.57 7.69
C ALA A 18 17.93 7.39 8.87
N HIS A 19 16.92 8.24 8.63
CA HIS A 19 16.37 9.18 9.62
C HIS A 19 15.07 8.72 10.30
N LEU A 20 14.48 7.59 9.89
CA LEU A 20 13.30 7.04 10.54
C LEU A 20 13.58 6.75 12.03
N ASP A 21 12.68 7.21 12.90
CA ASP A 21 12.70 6.88 14.32
C ASP A 21 12.20 5.45 14.53
N TYR A 22 13.08 4.50 14.26
CA TYR A 22 12.75 3.08 14.40
C TYR A 22 12.36 2.72 15.82
N LYS A 23 12.92 3.39 16.83
CA LYS A 23 12.60 3.10 18.23
C LYS A 23 11.13 3.38 18.51
N HIS A 24 10.60 4.49 18.00
CA HIS A 24 9.17 4.77 18.08
C HIS A 24 8.34 3.77 17.28
N LEU A 25 8.81 3.37 16.08
CA LEU A 25 8.12 2.41 15.21
C LEU A 25 8.05 1.00 15.79
N GLU A 26 8.91 0.61 16.75
CA GLU A 26 8.84 -0.70 17.42
C GLU A 26 7.45 -0.93 18.01
N SER A 27 6.97 0.03 18.81
CA SER A 27 5.67 -0.04 19.48
C SER A 27 4.47 0.08 18.54
N VAL A 28 4.69 0.55 17.31
CA VAL A 28 3.64 0.72 16.30
C VAL A 28 3.40 -0.58 15.55
N TYR A 29 4.45 -1.34 15.26
CA TYR A 29 4.39 -2.54 14.43
C TYR A 29 4.43 -3.84 15.22
N CYS A 30 4.88 -3.80 16.47
CA CYS A 30 5.02 -4.99 17.29
C CYS A 30 4.58 -4.70 18.73
N TYR A 31 3.86 -5.65 19.33
CA TYR A 31 3.57 -5.62 20.77
C TYR A 31 4.85 -5.93 21.59
N GLU A 32 5.70 -6.84 21.09
CA GLU A 32 7.02 -7.19 21.64
C GLU A 32 8.04 -7.42 20.51
N GLY A 33 9.34 -7.24 20.79
CA GLY A 33 10.42 -7.58 19.83
C GLY A 33 10.57 -6.63 18.62
N GLY A 34 10.05 -5.41 18.70
CA GLY A 34 10.08 -4.47 17.58
C GLY A 34 11.50 -4.08 17.11
N ASP A 35 12.50 -4.14 18.00
CA ASP A 35 13.90 -3.86 17.67
C ASP A 35 14.49 -4.94 16.75
N GLU A 36 14.20 -6.21 17.02
CA GLU A 36 14.56 -7.35 16.17
C GLU A 36 13.82 -7.27 14.84
N PHE A 37 12.50 -7.00 14.89
CA PHE A 37 11.68 -6.80 13.70
C PHE A 37 12.29 -5.75 12.78
N TRP A 38 12.59 -4.56 13.29
CA TRP A 38 13.16 -3.49 12.45
C TRP A 38 14.59 -3.79 12.03
N ARG A 39 15.42 -4.45 12.84
CA ARG A 39 16.74 -4.93 12.39
C ARG A 39 16.62 -5.84 11.16
N ALA A 40 15.62 -6.71 11.13
CA ALA A 40 15.39 -7.60 10.01
C ALA A 40 14.72 -6.91 8.80
N LYS A 41 13.79 -5.97 9.03
CA LYS A 41 12.88 -5.46 7.99
C LYS A 41 13.27 -4.12 7.36
N ARG A 42 14.13 -3.31 8.01
CA ARG A 42 14.60 -2.01 7.49
C ARG A 42 15.10 -2.07 6.06
N GLU A 43 16.12 -2.88 5.83
CA GLU A 43 16.80 -2.97 4.54
C GLU A 43 15.95 -3.68 3.48
N PRO A 44 15.20 -4.75 3.80
CA PRO A 44 14.18 -5.28 2.91
C PRO A 44 13.13 -4.25 2.47
N CYS A 45 12.62 -3.41 3.38
CA CYS A 45 11.68 -2.32 3.06
C CYS A 45 12.26 -1.38 2.03
N ARG A 46 13.49 -0.92 2.26
CA ARG A 46 14.18 -0.05 1.31
C ARG A 46 14.40 -0.74 -0.04
N LYS A 47 14.97 -1.95 -0.06
CA LYS A 47 15.35 -2.66 -1.29
C LYS A 47 14.14 -3.13 -2.11
N LEU A 48 13.21 -3.85 -1.48
CA LEU A 48 12.06 -4.43 -2.19
C LEU A 48 11.06 -3.33 -2.58
N GLY A 49 10.82 -2.34 -1.71
CA GLY A 49 10.03 -1.17 -2.08
C GLY A 49 10.66 -0.40 -3.27
N THR A 50 11.99 -0.28 -3.32
CA THR A 50 12.68 0.31 -4.49
C THR A 50 12.46 -0.51 -5.76
N GLN A 51 12.46 -1.84 -5.67
CA GLN A 51 12.17 -2.71 -6.83
C GLN A 51 10.73 -2.55 -7.32
N VAL A 52 9.78 -2.42 -6.40
CA VAL A 52 8.37 -2.12 -6.74
C VAL A 52 8.28 -0.75 -7.41
N ALA A 53 8.95 0.27 -6.87
CA ALA A 53 9.00 1.61 -7.47
C ALA A 53 9.59 1.58 -8.89
N GLU A 54 10.70 0.87 -9.12
CA GLU A 54 11.31 0.69 -10.45
C GLU A 54 10.37 0.01 -11.46
N ALA A 55 9.41 -0.79 -10.98
CA ALA A 55 8.41 -1.42 -11.82
C ALA A 55 7.17 -0.54 -12.05
N LEU A 56 6.68 0.14 -11.01
CA LEU A 56 5.44 0.91 -11.03
C LEU A 56 5.62 2.26 -11.71
N VAL A 57 6.62 3.04 -11.30
CA VAL A 57 6.82 4.44 -11.70
C VAL A 57 6.91 4.60 -13.23
N PRO A 58 7.52 3.68 -14.00
CA PRO A 58 7.49 3.71 -15.47
C PRO A 58 6.08 3.68 -16.08
N THR A 59 5.11 3.06 -15.38
CA THR A 59 3.73 2.87 -15.87
C THR A 59 2.81 4.04 -15.57
N LEU A 60 3.19 4.92 -14.66
CA LEU A 60 2.40 6.06 -14.23
C LEU A 60 2.69 7.31 -15.10
N PRO A 61 1.67 8.12 -15.41
CA PRO A 61 1.87 9.40 -16.08
C PRO A 61 2.57 10.41 -15.15
N ARG A 62 3.26 11.40 -15.73
CA ARG A 62 3.77 12.57 -14.99
C ARG A 62 2.60 13.45 -14.54
N GLY A 63 2.73 14.11 -13.38
CA GLY A 63 1.76 15.10 -12.88
C GLY A 63 0.40 14.55 -12.47
N GLY A 64 0.21 13.22 -12.43
CA GLY A 64 -1.03 12.59 -11.99
C GLY A 64 -1.19 12.53 -10.47
N ARG A 65 -2.28 11.91 -10.02
CA ARG A 65 -2.66 11.81 -8.60
C ARG A 65 -2.75 10.35 -8.15
N SER A 66 -2.12 10.04 -7.02
CA SER A 66 -2.16 8.72 -6.40
C SER A 66 -2.76 8.77 -5.02
N LEU A 67 -3.76 7.92 -4.77
CA LEU A 67 -4.31 7.71 -3.44
C LEU A 67 -3.75 6.42 -2.86
N TYR A 68 -3.05 6.53 -1.73
CA TYR A 68 -2.57 5.36 -1.01
C TYR A 68 -3.43 5.12 0.23
N ILE A 69 -4.05 3.95 0.27
CA ILE A 69 -4.85 3.47 1.38
C ILE A 69 -3.95 2.63 2.29
N GLY A 70 -3.82 3.00 3.56
CA GLY A 70 -3.06 2.24 4.55
C GLY A 70 -1.54 2.31 4.37
N ALA A 71 -1.00 3.40 3.85
CA ALA A 71 0.44 3.52 3.58
C ALA A 71 1.27 3.61 4.88
N GLY A 72 2.35 2.83 4.95
CA GLY A 72 3.32 2.87 6.03
C GLY A 72 4.76 2.98 5.53
N VAL A 73 5.69 2.43 6.32
CA VAL A 73 7.13 2.44 6.01
C VAL A 73 7.45 1.70 4.70
N ALA A 74 6.73 0.63 4.39
CA ALA A 74 6.96 -0.19 3.20
C ALA A 74 6.69 0.57 1.89
N GLU A 75 5.79 1.55 1.93
CA GLU A 75 5.37 2.36 0.77
C GLU A 75 6.29 3.54 0.49
N LEU A 76 7.18 3.91 1.43
CA LEU A 76 8.06 5.08 1.30
C LEU A 76 8.84 5.10 -0.02
N PRO A 77 9.50 4.01 -0.48
CA PRO A 77 10.24 4.05 -1.74
C PRO A 77 9.38 4.41 -2.94
N VAL A 78 8.14 3.91 -2.99
CA VAL A 78 7.23 4.14 -4.12
C VAL A 78 6.67 5.56 -4.08
N LEU A 79 6.23 6.02 -2.89
CA LEU A 79 5.73 7.38 -2.68
C LEU A 79 6.76 8.44 -3.08
N ILE A 80 8.01 8.27 -2.62
CA ILE A 80 9.12 9.19 -2.92
C ILE A 80 9.44 9.18 -4.41
N ALA A 81 9.48 8.00 -5.02
CA ALA A 81 9.78 7.87 -6.44
C ALA A 81 8.69 8.46 -7.34
N GLU A 82 7.40 8.28 -7.00
CA GLU A 82 6.31 8.95 -7.69
C GLU A 82 6.38 10.48 -7.57
N ALA A 83 6.63 10.98 -6.37
CA ALA A 83 6.71 12.41 -6.11
C ALA A 83 7.87 13.08 -6.86
N ILE A 84 9.05 12.45 -6.89
CA ILE A 84 10.27 13.03 -7.48
C ILE A 84 10.35 12.73 -8.99
N ASP A 85 10.31 11.47 -9.41
CA ASP A 85 10.58 11.10 -10.81
C ASP A 85 9.41 11.41 -11.74
N ARG A 86 8.20 11.55 -11.18
CA ARG A 86 6.96 11.79 -11.94
C ARG A 86 6.24 13.06 -11.55
N GLU A 87 6.72 13.81 -10.56
CA GLU A 87 6.08 15.05 -10.10
C GLU A 87 4.60 14.83 -9.75
N ARG A 88 4.29 13.65 -9.22
CA ARG A 88 2.90 13.26 -8.92
C ARG A 88 2.48 13.80 -7.57
N HIS A 89 1.20 14.12 -7.46
CA HIS A 89 0.59 14.41 -6.17
C HIS A 89 0.20 13.09 -5.50
N VAL A 90 0.96 12.69 -4.48
CA VAL A 90 0.70 11.48 -3.72
C VAL A 90 -0.01 11.81 -2.42
N GLU A 91 -1.12 11.14 -2.14
CA GLU A 91 -1.89 11.28 -0.91
C GLU A 91 -1.88 9.97 -0.11
N PRO A 92 -0.89 9.77 0.77
CA PRO A 92 -0.86 8.63 1.66
C PRO A 92 -1.71 8.82 2.92
N TYR A 93 -2.66 7.90 3.12
CA TYR A 93 -3.52 7.83 4.30
C TYR A 93 -3.16 6.63 5.17
N ASN A 94 -3.12 6.85 6.48
CA ASN A 94 -2.91 5.81 7.46
C ASN A 94 -3.75 6.14 8.72
N LEU A 95 -4.34 5.14 9.36
CA LEU A 95 -5.14 5.33 10.57
C LEU A 95 -4.27 5.49 11.84
N ARG A 96 -3.04 4.99 11.83
CA ARG A 96 -2.11 5.01 12.97
C ARG A 96 -1.44 6.39 13.08
N ARG A 97 -2.02 7.28 13.90
CA ARG A 97 -1.50 8.66 14.08
C ARG A 97 -0.04 8.70 14.55
N SER A 98 0.37 7.79 15.42
CA SER A 98 1.75 7.66 15.90
C SER A 98 2.73 7.38 14.75
N GLU A 99 2.38 6.46 13.86
CA GLU A 99 3.17 6.15 12.67
C GLU A 99 3.31 7.37 11.76
N VAL A 100 2.18 8.04 11.47
CA VAL A 100 2.13 9.22 10.60
C VAL A 100 3.04 10.35 11.10
N VAL A 101 3.16 10.53 12.42
CA VAL A 101 4.07 11.53 13.00
C VAL A 101 5.53 11.19 12.68
N VAL A 102 5.94 9.93 12.82
CA VAL A 102 7.31 9.49 12.49
C VAL A 102 7.59 9.63 11.00
N LEU A 103 6.67 9.16 10.15
CA LEU A 103 6.81 9.20 8.70
C LEU A 103 6.93 10.65 8.19
N ASN A 104 6.06 11.55 8.67
CA ASN A 104 6.11 12.96 8.27
C ASN A 104 7.36 13.68 8.77
N ARG A 105 7.91 13.32 9.94
CA ARG A 105 9.19 13.86 10.40
C ARG A 105 10.32 13.42 9.48
N ALA A 106 10.37 12.14 9.11
CA ALA A 106 11.41 11.62 8.22
C ALA A 106 11.29 12.17 6.79
N CYS A 107 10.08 12.48 6.34
CA CYS A 107 9.81 13.05 5.00
C CYS A 107 9.73 14.58 4.96
N GLN A 108 10.14 15.31 6.01
CA GLN A 108 9.90 16.76 6.12
C GLN A 108 10.45 17.61 4.96
N GLU A 109 11.55 17.16 4.33
CA GLU A 109 12.19 17.85 3.20
C GLU A 109 11.61 17.43 1.83
N LEU A 110 10.60 16.55 1.83
CA LEU A 110 9.95 16.00 0.64
C LEU A 110 8.52 16.53 0.51
N SER A 111 7.97 16.47 -0.69
CA SER A 111 6.56 16.80 -0.96
C SER A 111 5.57 15.72 -0.50
N VAL A 112 6.07 14.61 0.08
CA VAL A 112 5.27 13.49 0.57
C VAL A 112 4.77 13.80 1.98
N ARG A 113 3.45 13.85 2.17
CA ARG A 113 2.82 14.09 3.47
C ARG A 113 1.73 13.07 3.78
N PHE A 114 1.95 12.29 4.83
CA PHE A 114 1.00 11.31 5.36
C PHE A 114 -0.14 11.98 6.13
N LEU A 115 -1.34 11.44 5.94
CA LEU A 115 -2.58 11.91 6.56
C LEU A 115 -3.08 10.85 7.54
N ALA A 116 -3.16 11.22 8.83
CA ALA A 116 -3.64 10.36 9.92
C ALA A 116 -5.18 10.24 9.93
N ARG A 117 -5.76 9.74 8.84
CA ARG A 117 -7.21 9.67 8.59
C ARG A 117 -7.56 8.49 7.69
N ASP A 118 -8.84 8.18 7.63
CA ASP A 118 -9.37 7.18 6.70
C ASP A 118 -9.29 7.67 5.24
N ALA A 119 -8.76 6.84 4.34
CA ALA A 119 -8.59 7.18 2.93
C ALA A 119 -9.92 7.37 2.17
N SER A 120 -11.04 6.89 2.73
CA SER A 120 -12.38 7.18 2.23
C SER A 120 -12.69 8.68 2.22
N SER A 121 -12.05 9.46 3.09
CA SER A 121 -12.20 10.92 3.18
C SER A 121 -11.48 11.71 2.09
N ALA A 122 -10.61 11.06 1.30
CA ALA A 122 -9.88 11.69 0.21
C ALA A 122 -10.84 12.30 -0.83
N ARG A 123 -10.50 13.49 -1.34
CA ARG A 123 -11.37 14.23 -2.26
C ARG A 123 -10.86 14.19 -3.70
N GLY A 124 -11.80 14.15 -4.63
CA GLY A 124 -11.54 14.20 -6.07
C GLY A 124 -11.26 12.82 -6.68
N ARG A 125 -10.58 12.85 -7.82
CA ARG A 125 -10.26 11.68 -8.64
C ARG A 125 -8.75 11.42 -8.69
N PHE A 126 -8.39 10.14 -8.82
CA PHE A 126 -7.02 9.64 -8.83
C PHE A 126 -6.82 8.72 -10.01
N ASP A 127 -5.71 8.84 -10.74
CA ASP A 127 -5.38 7.91 -11.83
C ASP A 127 -4.61 6.66 -11.33
N HIS A 128 -4.22 6.66 -10.05
CA HIS A 128 -3.63 5.51 -9.38
C HIS A 128 -4.20 5.33 -7.96
N LEU A 129 -4.60 4.10 -7.63
CA LEU A 129 -4.92 3.66 -6.27
C LEU A 129 -3.89 2.64 -5.79
N TRP A 130 -3.40 2.80 -4.56
CA TRP A 130 -2.56 1.81 -3.89
C TRP A 130 -3.31 1.25 -2.67
N MET A 131 -3.46 -0.07 -2.64
CA MET A 131 -4.14 -0.80 -1.57
C MET A 131 -3.45 -2.16 -1.43
N VAL A 132 -2.37 -2.21 -0.65
CA VAL A 132 -1.53 -3.39 -0.47
C VAL A 132 -1.57 -3.79 1.00
N SER A 133 -1.93 -5.04 1.30
CA SER A 133 -2.00 -5.59 2.66
C SER A 133 -2.96 -4.81 3.57
N VAL A 134 -4.03 -4.25 3.00
CA VAL A 134 -5.03 -3.45 3.73
C VAL A 134 -6.29 -4.26 4.00
N LEU A 135 -6.82 -4.92 2.98
CA LEU A 135 -8.09 -5.65 3.00
C LEU A 135 -7.94 -7.05 3.61
N ASN A 136 -6.71 -7.52 3.78
CA ASN A 136 -6.35 -8.80 4.37
C ASN A 136 -5.36 -8.65 5.53
N ASP A 137 -5.25 -7.45 6.13
CA ASP A 137 -4.46 -7.22 7.35
C ASP A 137 -4.92 -8.21 8.46
N PRO A 138 -4.06 -9.15 8.90
CA PRO A 138 -4.43 -10.18 9.87
C PRO A 138 -4.74 -9.61 11.26
N GLU A 139 -4.18 -8.46 11.63
CA GLU A 139 -4.50 -7.80 12.91
C GLU A 139 -5.94 -7.25 12.89
N ARG A 140 -6.36 -6.72 11.74
CA ARG A 140 -7.67 -6.12 11.57
C ARG A 140 -8.76 -7.12 11.18
N PHE A 141 -8.38 -8.16 10.44
CA PHE A 141 -9.28 -9.12 9.81
C PHE A 141 -8.84 -10.57 10.08
N PRO A 142 -8.85 -11.01 11.34
CA PRO A 142 -8.34 -12.33 11.74
C PRO A 142 -9.11 -13.52 11.12
N HIS A 143 -10.35 -13.34 10.65
CA HIS A 143 -11.11 -14.43 10.02
C HIS A 143 -11.09 -14.37 8.49
N LEU A 144 -10.98 -13.18 7.89
CA LEU A 144 -10.90 -12.99 6.44
C LEU A 144 -9.47 -13.20 5.94
N SER A 145 -8.46 -12.73 6.66
CA SER A 145 -7.06 -12.83 6.25
C SER A 145 -6.64 -14.29 6.00
N PRO A 146 -6.83 -15.26 6.94
CA PRO A 146 -6.48 -16.65 6.69
C PRO A 146 -7.21 -17.27 5.48
N LEU A 147 -8.46 -16.87 5.22
CA LEU A 147 -9.20 -17.33 4.03
C LEU A 147 -8.54 -16.84 2.75
N SER A 148 -8.10 -15.58 2.71
CA SER A 148 -7.40 -15.00 1.57
C SER A 148 -6.09 -15.75 1.23
N TYR A 149 -5.42 -16.33 2.23
CA TYR A 149 -4.22 -17.16 2.04
C TYR A 149 -4.51 -18.66 1.89
N GLY A 150 -5.77 -19.10 1.97
CA GLY A 150 -6.13 -20.52 1.96
C GLY A 150 -5.69 -21.29 3.21
N GLN A 151 -5.53 -20.60 4.34
CA GLN A 151 -5.02 -21.11 5.62
C GLN A 151 -6.09 -21.12 6.73
N ALA A 152 -7.37 -20.86 6.40
CA ALA A 152 -8.43 -20.88 7.39
C ALA A 152 -8.65 -22.29 7.97
N ASP A 153 -8.61 -22.39 9.30
CA ASP A 153 -8.90 -23.63 10.02
C ASP A 153 -10.43 -23.79 10.18
N PRO A 154 -11.04 -24.89 9.68
CA PRO A 154 -12.47 -25.11 9.77
C PRO A 154 -13.00 -25.22 11.21
N VAL A 155 -12.15 -25.50 12.21
CA VAL A 155 -12.55 -25.63 13.61
C VAL A 155 -12.63 -24.25 14.30
N SER A 156 -11.67 -23.37 14.04
CA SER A 156 -11.60 -22.03 14.65
C SER A 156 -12.25 -20.93 13.81
N PHE A 157 -12.60 -21.21 12.55
CA PHE A 157 -13.24 -20.24 11.67
C PHE A 157 -14.63 -19.83 12.17
N ASN A 158 -14.81 -18.52 12.40
CA ASN A 158 -16.09 -17.96 12.81
C ASN A 158 -16.79 -17.27 11.62
N PRO A 159 -17.85 -17.87 11.05
CA PRO A 159 -18.54 -17.29 9.88
C PRO A 159 -19.25 -15.96 10.19
N PHE A 160 -19.64 -15.71 11.44
CA PHE A 160 -20.30 -14.46 11.82
C PHE A 160 -19.31 -13.29 11.89
N GLU A 161 -18.13 -13.51 12.47
CA GLU A 161 -17.07 -12.50 12.49
C GLU A 161 -16.52 -12.25 11.09
N PHE A 162 -16.26 -13.30 10.31
CA PHE A 162 -15.92 -13.18 8.89
C PHE A 162 -16.92 -12.30 8.13
N GLN A 163 -18.22 -12.50 8.34
CA GLN A 163 -19.25 -11.72 7.66
C GLN A 163 -19.24 -10.23 8.09
N LYS A 164 -18.80 -9.89 9.30
CA LYS A 164 -18.58 -8.49 9.71
C LYS A 164 -17.34 -7.92 9.02
N GLU A 165 -16.22 -8.62 9.06
CA GLU A 165 -14.96 -8.21 8.41
C GLU A 165 -15.14 -8.00 6.90
N ARG A 166 -15.82 -8.93 6.23
CA ARG A 166 -16.20 -8.83 4.82
C ARG A 166 -16.99 -7.56 4.51
N ARG A 167 -17.92 -7.15 5.38
CA ARG A 167 -18.68 -5.89 5.18
C ARG A 167 -17.78 -4.67 5.30
N ILE A 168 -16.80 -4.68 6.20
CA ILE A 168 -15.82 -3.60 6.35
C ILE A 168 -14.98 -3.49 5.07
N VAL A 169 -14.42 -4.61 4.59
CA VAL A 169 -13.64 -4.65 3.34
C VAL A 169 -14.47 -4.16 2.15
N GLN A 170 -15.71 -4.64 2.02
CA GLN A 170 -16.65 -4.17 0.99
C GLN A 170 -16.90 -2.66 1.08
N ALA A 171 -17.02 -2.10 2.29
CA ALA A 171 -17.20 -0.67 2.48
C ALA A 171 -15.96 0.12 2.02
N ILE A 172 -14.75 -0.34 2.37
CA ILE A 172 -13.49 0.29 1.94
C ILE A 172 -13.41 0.32 0.41
N VAL A 173 -13.64 -0.81 -0.26
CA VAL A 173 -13.62 -0.92 -1.72
C VAL A 173 -14.68 -0.02 -2.35
N LYS A 174 -15.92 -0.08 -1.83
CA LYS A 174 -17.04 0.75 -2.29
C LYS A 174 -16.74 2.25 -2.17
N GLN A 175 -16.02 2.66 -1.15
CA GLN A 175 -15.68 4.07 -0.92
C GLN A 175 -14.46 4.54 -1.72
N CYS A 176 -13.48 3.66 -1.96
CA CYS A 176 -12.21 4.04 -2.61
C CYS A 176 -12.23 3.85 -4.13
N MET A 177 -12.75 2.72 -4.62
CA MET A 177 -12.72 2.41 -6.06
C MET A 177 -13.41 3.46 -6.95
N PRO A 178 -14.57 4.05 -6.60
CA PRO A 178 -15.19 5.11 -7.41
C PRO A 178 -14.36 6.40 -7.52
N LYS A 179 -13.28 6.54 -6.75
CA LYS A 179 -12.35 7.67 -6.87
C LYS A 179 -11.33 7.46 -7.99
N LEU A 180 -11.17 6.25 -8.52
CA LEU A 180 -10.27 5.95 -9.63
C LEU A 180 -10.83 6.53 -10.95
N THR A 181 -10.01 7.29 -11.66
CA THR A 181 -10.28 7.70 -13.04
C THR A 181 -10.08 6.50 -13.97
N THR A 182 -10.94 6.34 -14.98
CA THR A 182 -10.79 5.32 -16.02
C THR A 182 -10.36 5.97 -17.35
N PRO A 183 -9.26 5.52 -17.99
CA PRO A 183 -8.38 4.43 -17.57
C PRO A 183 -7.53 4.80 -16.35
N GLY A 184 -7.28 3.81 -15.48
CA GLY A 184 -6.54 3.99 -14.24
C GLY A 184 -5.80 2.72 -13.79
N LEU A 185 -4.98 2.85 -12.75
CA LEU A 185 -4.16 1.77 -12.22
C LEU A 185 -4.50 1.49 -10.75
N VAL A 186 -4.63 0.22 -10.38
CA VAL A 186 -4.68 -0.22 -8.99
C VAL A 186 -3.45 -1.06 -8.69
N THR A 187 -2.72 -0.74 -7.63
CA THR A 187 -1.63 -1.55 -7.09
C THR A 187 -2.10 -2.23 -5.81
N THR A 188 -2.03 -3.56 -5.75
CA THR A 188 -2.60 -4.35 -4.65
C THR A 188 -1.87 -5.68 -4.44
N SER A 189 -2.03 -6.33 -3.28
CA SER A 189 -1.51 -7.69 -3.10
C SER A 189 -2.37 -8.70 -3.87
N THR A 190 -1.80 -9.87 -4.16
CA THR A 190 -2.48 -10.92 -4.95
C THR A 190 -3.74 -11.43 -4.24
N GLU A 191 -3.68 -11.50 -2.92
CA GLU A 191 -4.75 -11.90 -2.01
C GLU A 191 -5.93 -10.93 -2.03
N GLU A 192 -5.69 -9.68 -2.42
CA GLU A 192 -6.67 -8.60 -2.45
C GLU A 192 -7.30 -8.39 -3.83
N VAL A 193 -6.71 -8.98 -4.89
CA VAL A 193 -7.18 -8.85 -6.29
C VAL A 193 -8.65 -9.19 -6.44
N VAL A 194 -9.14 -10.19 -5.70
CA VAL A 194 -10.53 -10.66 -5.77
C VAL A 194 -11.53 -9.56 -5.40
N TRP A 195 -11.17 -8.64 -4.51
CA TRP A 195 -12.03 -7.53 -4.11
C TRP A 195 -12.14 -6.46 -5.19
N ILE A 196 -11.02 -6.18 -5.88
CA ILE A 196 -10.98 -5.25 -7.01
C ILE A 196 -11.74 -5.84 -8.20
N ALA A 197 -11.54 -7.13 -8.47
CA ALA A 197 -12.24 -7.87 -9.52
C ALA A 197 -13.76 -7.92 -9.29
N ASP A 198 -14.22 -8.22 -8.06
CA ASP A 198 -15.64 -8.20 -7.71
C ASP A 198 -16.26 -6.80 -7.94
N TRP A 199 -15.54 -5.73 -7.55
CA TRP A 199 -16.01 -4.37 -7.84
C TRP A 199 -16.12 -4.11 -9.35
N CYS A 200 -15.11 -4.47 -10.13
CA CYS A 200 -15.13 -4.31 -11.60
C CYS A 200 -16.28 -5.08 -12.25
N HIS A 201 -16.52 -6.33 -11.85
CA HIS A 201 -17.63 -7.14 -12.35
C HIS A 201 -18.99 -6.50 -12.05
N ARG A 202 -19.21 -6.03 -10.81
CA ARG A 202 -20.46 -5.38 -10.41
C ARG A 202 -20.73 -4.08 -11.18
N HIS A 203 -19.68 -3.35 -11.53
CA HIS A 203 -19.79 -2.07 -12.24
C HIS A 203 -19.58 -2.18 -13.76
N LYS A 204 -19.40 -3.40 -14.28
CA LYS A 204 -19.16 -3.68 -15.70
C LYS A 204 -17.94 -2.91 -16.27
N VAL A 205 -16.90 -2.75 -15.46
CA VAL A 205 -15.66 -2.08 -15.85
C VAL A 205 -14.63 -3.14 -16.25
N PRO A 206 -14.04 -3.06 -17.47
CA PRO A 206 -13.01 -4.00 -17.86
C PRO A 206 -11.76 -3.80 -17.00
N TYR A 207 -11.04 -4.89 -16.74
CA TYR A 207 -9.80 -4.84 -16.01
C TYR A 207 -8.81 -5.89 -16.50
N ARG A 208 -7.53 -5.65 -16.27
CA ARG A 208 -6.46 -6.59 -16.58
C ARG A 208 -5.45 -6.63 -15.44
N VAL A 209 -5.38 -7.79 -14.78
CA VAL A 209 -4.36 -8.08 -13.76
C VAL A 209 -3.03 -8.40 -14.46
N SER A 210 -1.95 -7.77 -14.01
CA SER A 210 -0.59 -8.09 -14.44
C SER A 210 -0.20 -9.50 -14.01
N ARG A 211 0.48 -10.25 -14.88
CA ARG A 211 1.07 -11.55 -14.53
C ARG A 211 2.38 -11.44 -13.73
N LYS A 212 2.96 -10.24 -13.68
CA LYS A 212 4.20 -9.98 -12.94
C LYS A 212 3.84 -9.57 -11.51
N HIS A 213 4.56 -10.18 -10.58
CA HIS A 213 4.44 -9.94 -9.15
C HIS A 213 5.74 -9.38 -8.59
N TYR A 214 5.63 -8.64 -7.49
CA TYR A 214 6.74 -8.02 -6.78
C TYR A 214 6.57 -8.26 -5.29
N PRO A 215 7.60 -8.71 -4.55
CA PRO A 215 7.43 -9.01 -3.14
C PRO A 215 7.23 -7.73 -2.31
N THR A 216 6.30 -7.77 -1.34
CA THR A 216 6.27 -6.80 -0.23
C THR A 216 7.46 -7.04 0.69
N ALA A 217 7.82 -6.00 1.45
CA ALA A 217 8.97 -6.07 2.33
C ALA A 217 8.69 -6.57 3.74
N LEU A 218 7.45 -6.42 4.22
CA LEU A 218 7.08 -6.79 5.58
C LEU A 218 6.76 -8.28 5.67
N VAL A 219 5.83 -8.75 4.85
CA VAL A 219 5.30 -10.12 4.91
C VAL A 219 5.70 -10.99 3.72
N GLY A 220 6.19 -10.39 2.63
CA GLY A 220 6.62 -11.12 1.43
C GLY A 220 5.51 -11.34 0.39
N ASP A 221 4.29 -10.88 0.68
CA ASP A 221 3.14 -10.99 -0.21
C ASP A 221 3.42 -10.42 -1.61
N PRO A 222 2.97 -11.09 -2.67
CA PRO A 222 3.15 -10.60 -4.03
C PRO A 222 2.21 -9.43 -4.36
N ILE A 223 2.78 -8.25 -4.60
CA ILE A 223 2.13 -7.09 -5.19
C ILE A 223 1.97 -7.28 -6.70
N CYS A 224 0.80 -6.92 -7.22
CA CYS A 224 0.52 -6.84 -8.65
C CYS A 224 -0.10 -5.49 -9.02
N PHE A 225 -0.15 -5.21 -10.32
CA PHE A 225 -0.81 -4.02 -10.87
C PHE A 225 -2.01 -4.44 -11.73
N ILE A 226 -3.13 -3.74 -11.56
CA ILE A 226 -4.38 -3.98 -12.27
C ILE A 226 -4.71 -2.73 -13.08
N LYS A 227 -4.79 -2.86 -14.40
CA LYS A 227 -5.32 -1.80 -15.26
C LYS A 227 -6.84 -1.85 -15.22
N ILE A 228 -7.49 -0.71 -15.04
CA ILE A 228 -8.94 -0.55 -14.96
C ILE A 228 -9.41 0.40 -16.05
N GLY A 229 -10.44 0.00 -16.81
CA GLY A 229 -10.87 0.74 -18.01
C GLY A 229 -9.87 0.62 -19.16
#